data_AF-A0A9D7UIH7-F1
#
_entry.id   AF-A0A9D7UIH7-F1
#
_cell.length_a   1.000
_cell.length_b   1.000
_cell.length_c   1.000
_cell.angle_alpha   90.00
_cell.angle_beta   90.00
_cell.angle_gamma   90.00
#
_symmetry.space_group_name_H-M   'P 1'
#
loop_
_entity.id
_entity.type
_entity.pdbx_description
1 polymer ?
#
loop_
_entity_poly.entity_id
_entity_poly.type
_entity_poly.pdbx_seq_one_letter_code
_entity_poly.pdbx_strand_id
1 'polypeptide(L)'
;MRHIEGWRPIPLLALHSEADEWVPVAAIRSFAEALRSRYARLGARPDQVVLTTWPTTGAPAEHAGFGRVANDAKNAQVEFLQGWLLGGGA
;
A
#
# COMPACT_ATOMS: atom_id res chain seq x y z
N MET A 1 -11.18 -10.99 7.42
CA MET A 1 -9.76 -10.86 7.79
C MET A 1 -9.59 -11.09 9.29
N ARG A 2 -8.96 -12.19 9.70
CA ARG A 2 -8.94 -12.64 11.11
C ARG A 2 -8.03 -11.83 12.04
N HIS A 3 -6.96 -11.23 11.53
CA HIS A 3 -5.89 -10.63 12.37
C HIS A 3 -5.90 -9.10 12.41
N ILE A 4 -6.83 -8.44 11.71
CA ILE A 4 -6.84 -6.97 11.63
C ILE A 4 -7.20 -6.30 12.96
N GLU A 5 -7.90 -7.02 13.84
CA GLU A 5 -8.32 -6.51 15.15
C GLU A 5 -7.16 -6.19 16.09
N GLY A 6 -6.00 -6.81 15.91
CA GLY A 6 -4.78 -6.53 16.65
C GLY A 6 -3.91 -5.42 16.04
N TRP A 7 -4.23 -4.95 14.82
CA TRP A 7 -3.42 -3.99 14.09
C TRP A 7 -3.44 -2.61 14.77
N ARG A 8 -2.29 -1.95 14.94
CA ARG A 8 -2.22 -0.58 15.47
C ARG A 8 -2.06 0.42 14.33
N PRO A 9 -2.73 1.59 14.37
CA PRO A 9 -2.55 2.59 13.32
C PRO A 9 -1.07 2.97 13.15
N ILE A 10 -0.58 2.76 11.93
CA ILE A 10 0.74 3.15 11.44
C ILE A 10 0.61 3.56 9.96
N PRO A 11 1.38 4.52 9.46
CA PRO A 11 1.42 4.79 8.04
C PRO A 11 1.76 3.52 7.24
N LEU A 12 0.96 3.19 6.23
CA LEU A 12 1.16 2.04 5.36
C LEU A 12 1.03 2.45 3.88
N LEU A 13 2.06 2.13 3.10
CA LEU A 13 2.04 2.19 1.64
C LEU A 13 2.01 0.75 1.09
N ALA A 14 1.00 0.45 0.30
CA ALA A 14 0.94 -0.76 -0.54
C ALA A 14 1.15 -0.37 -2.00
N LEU A 15 2.08 -1.03 -2.66
CA LEU A 15 2.37 -0.92 -4.08
C LEU A 15 2.02 -2.28 -4.71
N HIS A 16 1.29 -2.31 -5.83
CA HIS A 16 0.84 -3.59 -6.39
C HIS A 16 0.62 -3.55 -7.90
N SER A 17 0.92 -4.64 -8.61
CA SER A 17 0.49 -4.82 -10.01
C SER A 17 -0.94 -5.38 -10.09
N GLU A 18 -1.81 -4.78 -10.90
CA GLU A 18 -3.15 -5.34 -11.14
C GLU A 18 -3.11 -6.68 -11.89
N ALA A 19 -2.02 -6.91 -12.63
CA ALA A 19 -1.74 -8.12 -13.38
C ALA A 19 -0.80 -9.09 -12.64
N ASP A 20 -0.58 -8.94 -11.32
CA ASP A 20 0.22 -9.90 -10.55
C ASP A 20 -0.42 -11.29 -10.59
N GLU A 21 0.35 -12.31 -10.99
CA GLU A 21 -0.13 -13.69 -11.15
C GLU A 21 -0.20 -14.48 -9.83
N TRP A 22 0.42 -13.99 -8.76
CA TRP A 22 0.51 -14.68 -7.46
C TRP A 22 -0.49 -14.15 -6.45
N VAL A 23 -0.67 -12.83 -6.39
CA VAL A 23 -1.53 -12.15 -5.43
C VAL A 23 -2.54 -11.30 -6.19
N PRO A 24 -3.82 -11.72 -6.23
CA PRO A 24 -4.86 -10.95 -6.88
C PRO A 24 -5.02 -9.55 -6.27
N VAL A 25 -5.08 -8.52 -7.11
CA VAL A 25 -5.24 -7.12 -6.66
C VAL A 25 -6.47 -6.91 -5.77
N ALA A 26 -7.54 -7.69 -5.96
CA ALA A 26 -8.73 -7.65 -5.13
C ALA A 26 -8.44 -7.94 -3.64
N ALA A 27 -7.45 -8.80 -3.35
CA ALA A 27 -7.04 -9.11 -1.99
C ALA A 27 -6.37 -7.89 -1.33
N ILE A 28 -5.46 -7.23 -2.05
CA ILE A 28 -4.77 -6.02 -1.56
C ILE A 28 -5.74 -4.86 -1.37
N ARG A 29 -6.67 -4.65 -2.32
CA ARG A 29 -7.73 -3.64 -2.21
C ARG A 29 -8.60 -3.86 -0.97
N SER A 30 -9.05 -5.10 -0.76
CA SER A 30 -9.86 -5.47 0.42
C SER A 30 -9.08 -5.27 1.72
N PHE A 31 -7.77 -5.51 1.72
CA PHE A 31 -6.92 -5.31 2.89
C PHE A 31 -6.75 -3.84 3.24
N ALA A 32 -6.42 -3.01 2.23
CA ALA A 32 -6.29 -1.57 2.40
C ALA A 32 -7.61 -0.97 2.93
N GLU A 33 -8.76 -1.39 2.40
CA GLU A 33 -10.06 -0.90 2.85
C GLU A 33 -10.39 -1.33 4.29
N ALA A 34 -10.11 -2.58 4.64
CA ALA A 34 -10.30 -3.07 5.99
C ALA A 34 -9.42 -2.29 7.01
N LEU A 35 -8.20 -1.91 6.63
CA LEU A 35 -7.31 -1.09 7.47
C LEU A 35 -7.84 0.34 7.60
N ARG A 36 -8.26 0.98 6.50
CA ARG A 36 -8.88 2.32 6.51
C ARG A 36 -10.08 2.38 7.45
N SER A 37 -10.99 1.40 7.30
CA SER A 37 -12.16 1.25 8.17
C SER A 37 -11.76 1.07 9.64
N ARG A 38 -10.70 0.32 9.92
CA ARG A 38 -10.18 0.18 11.28
C ARG A 38 -9.59 1.49 11.81
N TYR A 39 -8.82 2.23 11.01
CA TYR A 39 -8.19 3.47 11.44
C TYR A 39 -9.26 4.49 11.81
N ALA A 40 -10.31 4.62 10.99
CA ALA A 40 -11.48 5.43 11.28
C ALA A 40 -12.13 5.04 12.63
N ARG A 41 -12.37 3.75 12.89
CA ARG A 41 -12.94 3.28 14.17
C ARG A 41 -12.07 3.57 15.39
N LEU A 42 -10.75 3.68 15.21
CA LEU A 42 -9.80 4.00 16.27
C LEU A 42 -9.51 5.50 16.40
N GLY A 43 -10.21 6.36 15.64
CA GLY A 43 -9.97 7.81 15.63
C GLY A 43 -8.65 8.21 14.97
N ALA A 44 -7.99 7.29 14.25
CA ALA A 44 -6.81 7.58 13.45
C ALA A 44 -7.20 7.98 12.03
N ARG A 45 -6.27 8.59 11.29
CA ARG A 45 -6.57 9.08 9.93
C ARG A 45 -6.52 7.92 8.90
N PRO A 46 -7.60 7.64 8.14
CA PRO A 46 -7.60 6.56 7.15
C PRO A 46 -6.67 6.80 5.95
N ASP A 47 -6.37 8.05 5.63
CA ASP A 47 -5.45 8.46 4.55
C ASP A 47 -4.00 8.01 4.79
N GLN A 48 -3.66 7.57 6.01
CA GLN A 48 -2.40 6.89 6.34
C GLN A 48 -2.19 5.58 5.57
N VAL A 49 -3.25 4.99 5.03
CA VAL A 49 -3.23 3.75 4.25
C VAL A 49 -3.34 4.09 2.76
N VAL A 50 -2.20 4.15 2.10
CA VAL A 50 -2.07 4.47 0.67
C VAL A 50 -1.94 3.18 -0.12
N LEU A 51 -2.67 3.08 -1.23
CA LEU A 51 -2.56 1.99 -2.20
C LEU A 51 -2.34 2.59 -3.58
N THR A 52 -1.19 2.29 -4.19
CA THR A 52 -0.88 2.61 -5.58
C THR A 52 -0.87 1.34 -6.39
N THR A 53 -1.61 1.32 -7.50
CA THR A 53 -1.66 0.19 -8.43
C THR A 53 -1.25 0.60 -9.83
N TRP A 54 -0.66 -0.34 -10.57
CA TRP A 54 -0.39 -0.19 -11.99
C TRP A 54 -1.11 -1.30 -12.76
N PRO A 55 -1.76 -1.01 -13.92
CA PRO A 55 -2.41 -2.04 -14.73
C PRO A 55 -1.48 -3.19 -15.07
N THR A 56 -0.23 -2.86 -15.42
CA THR A 56 0.86 -3.83 -15.56
C THR A 56 2.18 -3.16 -15.16
N THR A 57 3.12 -3.94 -14.63
CA THR A 57 4.49 -3.50 -14.35
C THR A 57 5.49 -3.98 -15.42
N GLY A 58 5.06 -4.89 -16.29
CA GLY A 58 5.92 -5.63 -17.20
C GLY A 58 6.70 -6.78 -16.54
N ALA A 59 6.47 -7.04 -15.25
CA ALA A 59 6.91 -8.23 -14.54
C ALA A 59 5.69 -9.12 -14.24
N PRO A 60 5.61 -10.36 -14.77
CA PRO A 60 4.47 -11.26 -14.51
C PRO A 60 4.32 -11.61 -13.03
N ALA A 61 5.45 -11.79 -12.33
CA ALA A 61 5.51 -11.88 -10.88
C ALA A 61 6.08 -10.56 -10.34
N GLU A 62 5.22 -9.60 -10.01
CA GLU A 62 5.63 -8.29 -9.48
C GLU A 62 6.36 -8.41 -8.14
N HIS A 63 6.13 -9.50 -7.41
CA HIS A 63 6.87 -9.87 -6.21
C HIS A 63 8.38 -10.11 -6.45
N ALA A 64 8.82 -10.30 -7.71
CA ALA A 64 10.24 -10.30 -8.09
C ALA A 64 10.78 -8.91 -8.47
N GLY A 65 9.90 -7.91 -8.59
CA GLY A 65 10.20 -6.51 -8.86
C GLY A 65 9.13 -5.81 -9.74
N PHE A 66 9.01 -4.49 -9.60
CA PHE A 66 8.06 -3.63 -10.35
C PHE A 66 8.43 -3.38 -11.83
N GLY A 67 9.33 -4.17 -12.43
CA GLY A 67 9.67 -4.11 -13.85
C GLY A 67 9.91 -2.68 -14.38
N ARG A 68 9.13 -2.27 -15.37
CA ARG A 68 9.21 -0.96 -16.05
C ARG A 68 8.86 0.22 -15.14
N VAL A 69 8.11 0.00 -14.07
CA VAL A 69 7.69 1.06 -13.13
C VAL A 69 8.50 1.04 -11.83
N ALA A 70 9.62 0.32 -11.80
CA ALA A 70 10.45 0.20 -10.61
C ALA A 70 10.99 1.53 -10.10
N ASN A 71 11.27 2.49 -10.99
CA ASN A 71 11.68 3.83 -10.58
C ASN A 71 10.54 4.59 -9.89
N ASP A 72 9.34 4.54 -10.45
CA ASP A 72 8.16 5.20 -9.89
C ASP A 72 7.78 4.60 -8.53
N ALA A 73 7.83 3.27 -8.41
CA ALA A 73 7.63 2.56 -7.15
C ALA A 73 8.62 3.02 -6.07
N LYS A 74 9.92 3.14 -6.42
CA LYS A 74 10.94 3.65 -5.49
C LYS A 74 10.69 5.10 -5.10
N ASN A 75 10.33 5.96 -6.05
CA ASN A 75 10.04 7.36 -5.78
C ASN A 75 8.83 7.50 -4.83
N ALA A 76 7.75 6.74 -5.07
CA ALA A 76 6.58 6.71 -4.19
C ALA A 76 6.92 6.24 -2.78
N GLN A 77 7.81 5.25 -2.63
CA GLN A 77 8.30 4.82 -1.31
C GLN A 77 9.07 5.93 -0.59
N VAL A 78 10.00 6.60 -1.29
CA VAL A 78 10.79 7.68 -0.70
C VAL A 78 9.91 8.84 -0.28
N GLU A 79 9.00 9.30 -1.15
CA GLU A 79 8.07 10.38 -0.85
C GLU A 79 7.19 10.06 0.37
N PHE A 80 6.62 8.85 0.40
CA PHE A 80 5.81 8.38 1.52
C PHE A 80 6.59 8.37 2.84
N LEU A 81 7.80 7.82 2.84
CA LEU A 81 8.64 7.74 4.03
C LEU A 81 9.11 9.13 4.49
N GLN A 82 9.47 10.02 3.56
CA GLN A 82 9.85 11.39 3.90
C GLN A 82 8.70 12.14 4.58
N GLY A 83 7.47 12.02 4.05
CA GLY A 83 6.28 12.64 4.66
C GLY A 83 6.06 12.21 6.11
N TRP A 84 6.17 10.92 6.39
CA TRP A 84 5.86 10.36 7.71
C TRP A 84 7.01 10.35 8.72
N LEU A 85 8.27 10.27 8.27
CA LEU A 85 9.44 10.17 9.15
C LEU A 85 10.15 11.50 9.40
N LEU A 86 10.09 12.43 8.44
CA LEU A 86 10.79 13.72 8.52
C LEU A 86 9.85 14.88 8.89
N GLY A 87 8.58 14.59 9.19
CA GLY A 87 7.60 15.59 9.63
C GLY A 87 7.03 16.45 8.50
N GLY A 88 7.20 16.04 7.24
CA GLY A 88 6.73 16.78 6.07
C GLY A 88 5.26 16.52 5.68
N GLY A 89 4.57 15.60 6.34
CA GLY A 89 3.20 15.21 5.98
C GLY A 89 2.43 14.63 7.14
N ALA A 90 1.92 15.50 8.01
CA ALA A 90 0.69 15.28 8.75
C ALA A 90 -0.17 16.55 8.70
#